data_AF-A0A6J2Y3Q6-F1
#
_entry.id   AF-A0A6J2Y3Q6-F1
#
_cell.length_a   1.000
_cell.length_b   1.000
_cell.length_c   1.000
_cell.angle_alpha   90.00
_cell.angle_beta   90.00
_cell.angle_gamma   90.00
#
_symmetry.space_group_name_H-M   'P 1'
#
loop_
_entity.id
_entity.type
_entity.pdbx_description
1 polymer ?
#
loop_
_entity_poly.entity_id
_entity_poly.type
_entity_poly.pdbx_seq_one_letter_code
_entity_poly.pdbx_strand_id
1 'polypeptide(L)'
;MVSFDVVSLFTRVPLGESMDPIKESFPPDIAELFRVCLTGSYFLWNGNYYEQTEGVAMGSPISPIIANFFMERFEEKALESSVLKPAVWFRYVDDTFVVWKHGRDSLDDFLHHLNSQSPSIKFTMETEVNNQLAFLDVLVKRNGDLLDHTVYRKPTHTDRYLHKLSNHHPSQKQGIIGTLANRARRICANEHIQEELSHLNKAFLANGYNDREIKAALAPRQRRPDANEQENIINKAFLPYVSQVTDRIGKVLKKHNIKTIYKPTRKIRDCLRPAKDKREPLSSAGIYRIPCSCGSVYIGTTKRSVGTRLTEHKRNCRLGQTEKSAVAEHALRDGDHKIQFEDTQVIATTSGYHPRLVREAVEIHKHPNNFNRKEETFYLNRIWHPAISRTKVAAQRSRPVPEELPPEQATPLRRRINTRYADAEASV
;
A
#
# COMPACT_ATOMS: atom_id res chain seq x y z
N MET A 1 15.86 -30.54 10.51
CA MET A 1 15.48 -29.11 10.49
C MET A 1 13.98 -29.01 10.67
N VAL A 2 13.49 -27.93 11.26
CA VAL A 2 12.05 -27.68 11.45
C VAL A 2 11.79 -26.17 11.33
N SER A 3 10.66 -25.80 10.77
CA SER A 3 10.14 -24.45 10.79
C SER A 3 8.92 -24.39 11.68
N PHE A 4 8.85 -23.40 12.57
CA PHE A 4 7.62 -23.04 13.27
C PHE A 4 7.13 -21.68 12.78
N ASP A 5 5.85 -21.58 12.46
CA ASP A 5 5.19 -20.36 12.01
C ASP A 5 4.17 -19.87 13.04
N VAL A 6 4.22 -18.58 13.38
CA VAL A 6 3.31 -17.96 14.34
C VAL A 6 1.97 -17.63 13.66
N VAL A 7 0.92 -18.29 14.13
CA VAL A 7 -0.44 -18.11 13.59
C VAL A 7 -0.92 -16.68 13.80
N SER A 8 -1.07 -15.95 12.69
CA SER A 8 -1.68 -14.61 12.65
C SER A 8 -1.01 -13.61 13.61
N LEU A 9 0.33 -13.63 13.70
CA LEU A 9 1.15 -12.88 14.66
C LEU A 9 0.58 -11.50 15.01
N PHE A 10 0.44 -10.60 14.03
CA PHE A 10 0.00 -9.23 14.29
C PHE A 10 -1.36 -9.13 14.96
N THR A 11 -2.33 -9.98 14.61
CA THR A 11 -3.67 -9.94 15.23
C THR A 11 -3.74 -10.63 16.58
N ARG A 12 -2.67 -11.32 16.99
CA ARG A 12 -2.63 -12.14 18.21
C ARG A 12 -1.66 -11.64 19.27
N VAL A 13 -0.79 -10.67 18.96
CA VAL A 13 0.09 -10.04 19.94
C VAL A 13 -0.74 -9.39 21.06
N PRO A 14 -0.58 -9.80 22.33
CA PRO A 14 -1.32 -9.22 23.44
C PRO A 14 -0.77 -7.84 23.78
N LEU A 15 -1.54 -6.79 23.48
CA LEU A 15 -1.12 -5.41 23.70
C LEU A 15 -0.86 -5.11 25.17
N GLY A 16 -1.67 -5.65 26.08
CA GLY A 16 -1.49 -5.46 27.53
C GLY A 16 -0.10 -5.89 28.00
N GLU A 17 0.27 -7.14 27.71
CA GLU A 17 1.59 -7.70 28.06
C GLU A 17 2.74 -6.98 27.34
N SER A 18 2.50 -6.48 26.12
CA SER A 18 3.49 -5.73 25.35
C SER A 18 3.73 -4.32 25.90
N MET A 19 2.74 -3.72 26.57
CA MET A 19 2.82 -2.34 27.07
C MET A 19 3.62 -2.21 28.36
N ASP A 20 3.63 -3.23 29.22
CA ASP A 20 4.34 -3.15 30.50
C ASP A 20 5.84 -2.95 30.33
N PRO A 21 6.54 -3.72 29.47
CA PRO A 21 7.96 -3.48 29.22
C PRO A 21 8.25 -2.16 28.50
N ILE A 22 7.31 -1.66 27.69
CA ILE A 22 7.45 -0.35 27.03
C ILE A 22 7.45 0.75 28.09
N LYS A 23 6.59 0.66 29.11
CA LYS A 23 6.58 1.61 30.23
C LYS A 23 7.86 1.54 31.06
N GLU A 24 8.49 0.38 31.15
CA GLU A 24 9.79 0.22 31.83
C GLU A 24 10.95 0.82 31.03
N SER A 25 10.88 0.73 29.71
CA SER A 25 11.99 1.09 28.81
C SER A 25 11.96 2.56 28.33
N PHE A 26 10.80 3.22 28.39
CA PHE A 26 10.61 4.56 27.85
C PHE A 26 10.03 5.54 28.88
N PRO A 27 10.31 6.84 28.72
CA PRO A 27 9.66 7.88 29.51
C PRO A 27 8.12 7.79 29.45
N PRO A 28 7.39 8.17 30.53
CA PRO A 28 5.94 7.99 30.61
C PRO A 28 5.14 8.64 29.46
N ASP A 29 5.58 9.81 28.99
CA ASP A 29 4.98 10.52 27.87
C ASP A 29 5.15 9.76 26.55
N ILE A 30 6.32 9.16 26.32
CA ILE A 30 6.58 8.33 25.15
C ILE A 30 5.79 7.03 25.22
N ALA A 31 5.76 6.35 26.37
CA ALA A 31 4.97 5.13 26.57
C ALA A 31 3.47 5.38 26.33
N GLU A 32 2.96 6.55 26.72
CA GLU A 32 1.58 6.94 26.45
C GLU A 32 1.32 7.16 24.95
N LEU A 33 2.28 7.74 24.20
CA LEU A 33 2.18 7.83 22.74
C LEU A 33 2.12 6.44 22.08
N PHE A 34 2.93 5.47 22.54
CA PHE A 34 2.84 4.08 22.08
C PHE A 34 1.43 3.53 22.30
N ARG A 35 0.89 3.71 23.51
CA ARG A 35 -0.47 3.27 23.85
C ARG A 35 -1.49 3.85 22.88
N VAL A 36 -1.49 5.17 22.68
CA VAL A 36 -2.42 5.85 21.76
C VAL A 36 -2.28 5.34 20.32
N CYS A 37 -1.05 5.15 19.84
CA CYS A 37 -0.81 4.64 18.49
C CYS A 37 -1.25 3.18 18.29
N LEU A 38 -1.17 2.35 19.33
CA LEU A 38 -1.51 0.93 19.27
C LEU A 38 -3.01 0.69 19.48
N THR A 39 -3.62 1.39 20.43
CA THR A 39 -5.05 1.21 20.76
C THR A 39 -5.98 2.09 19.91
N GLY A 40 -5.49 3.19 19.34
CA GLY A 40 -6.27 4.12 18.50
C GLY A 40 -6.59 3.62 17.10
N SER A 41 -6.71 2.30 16.92
CA SER A 41 -6.89 1.66 15.61
C SER A 41 -8.36 1.44 15.30
N TYR A 42 -8.96 2.39 14.57
CA TYR A 42 -10.37 2.33 14.13
C TYR A 42 -10.48 2.09 12.62
N PHE A 43 -11.45 1.28 12.21
CA PHE A 43 -11.77 1.08 10.79
C PHE A 43 -13.29 1.05 10.55
N LEU A 44 -13.69 1.46 9.34
CA LEU A 44 -15.08 1.42 8.88
C LEU A 44 -15.30 0.16 8.05
N TRP A 45 -16.32 -0.62 8.40
CA TRP A 45 -16.75 -1.80 7.66
C TRP A 45 -18.27 -1.95 7.69
N ASN A 46 -18.89 -2.16 6.53
CA ASN A 46 -20.34 -2.18 6.35
C ASN A 46 -21.06 -1.03 7.08
N GLY A 47 -20.51 0.18 6.98
CA GLY A 47 -21.10 1.38 7.59
C GLY A 47 -20.94 1.51 9.11
N ASN A 48 -20.29 0.56 9.77
CA ASN A 48 -20.04 0.59 11.21
C ASN A 48 -18.56 0.81 11.52
N TYR A 49 -18.28 1.58 12.56
CA TYR A 49 -16.92 1.75 13.08
C TYR A 49 -16.57 0.61 14.04
N TYR A 50 -15.40 0.04 13.85
CA TYR A 50 -14.83 -1.00 14.70
C TYR A 50 -13.51 -0.51 15.27
N GLU A 51 -13.27 -0.86 16.53
CA GLU A 51 -12.00 -0.68 17.22
C GLU A 51 -11.29 -2.03 17.30
N GLN A 52 -10.00 -2.05 17.01
CA GLN A 52 -9.18 -3.23 17.24
C GLN A 52 -8.79 -3.29 18.72
N THR A 53 -9.35 -4.27 19.44
CA THR A 53 -9.10 -4.44 20.88
C THR A 53 -7.91 -5.34 21.21
N GLU A 54 -7.53 -6.21 20.26
CA GLU A 54 -6.46 -7.21 20.41
C GLU A 54 -5.56 -7.22 19.18
N GLY A 55 -4.29 -7.55 19.39
CA GLY A 55 -3.29 -7.46 18.34
C GLY A 55 -2.89 -6.03 18.00
N VAL A 56 -1.98 -5.92 17.05
CA VAL A 56 -1.50 -4.67 16.47
C VAL A 56 -2.04 -4.51 15.05
N ALA A 57 -2.30 -3.27 14.64
CA ALA A 57 -2.88 -2.99 13.32
C ALA A 57 -1.91 -3.31 12.18
N MET A 58 -2.28 -4.26 11.32
CA MET A 58 -1.50 -4.58 10.13
C MET A 58 -1.35 -3.33 9.24
N GLY A 59 -0.11 -3.01 8.87
CA GLY A 59 0.24 -1.82 8.08
C GLY A 59 0.53 -0.57 8.90
N SER A 60 0.40 -0.62 10.23
CA SER A 60 0.97 0.42 11.09
C SER A 60 2.50 0.27 11.13
N PRO A 61 3.28 1.37 10.97
CA PRO A 61 4.75 1.31 10.99
C PRO A 61 5.34 0.76 12.29
N ILE A 62 4.60 0.87 13.40
CA ILE A 62 5.04 0.46 14.74
C ILE A 62 4.76 -1.02 15.02
N SER A 63 3.81 -1.63 14.31
CA SER A 63 3.34 -3.00 14.57
C SER A 63 4.42 -4.07 14.43
N PRO A 64 5.30 -4.05 13.39
CA PRO A 64 6.43 -4.98 13.30
C PRO A 64 7.37 -4.91 14.50
N ILE A 65 7.58 -3.71 15.04
CA ILE A 65 8.49 -3.48 16.17
C ILE A 65 7.88 -4.10 17.43
N ILE A 66 6.61 -3.79 17.71
CA ILE A 66 5.92 -4.32 18.90
C ILE A 66 5.75 -5.83 18.84
N ALA A 67 5.41 -6.38 17.66
CA ALA A 67 5.32 -7.83 17.49
C ALA A 67 6.67 -8.51 17.74
N ASN A 68 7.76 -7.99 17.19
CA ASN A 68 9.10 -8.55 17.43
C ASN A 68 9.51 -8.48 18.89
N PHE A 69 9.26 -7.34 19.53
CA PHE A 69 9.60 -7.10 20.93
C PHE A 69 8.85 -8.04 21.88
N PHE A 70 7.55 -8.24 21.64
CA PHE A 70 6.77 -9.23 22.38
C PHE A 70 7.30 -10.65 22.14
N MET A 71 7.54 -11.01 20.88
CA MET A 71 8.00 -12.35 20.51
C MET A 71 9.36 -12.68 21.11
N GLU A 72 10.29 -11.73 21.21
CA GLU A 72 11.60 -11.93 21.85
C GLU A 72 11.44 -12.40 23.30
N ARG A 73 10.65 -11.70 24.11
CA ARG A 73 10.38 -12.09 25.52
C ARG A 73 9.63 -13.41 25.63
N PHE A 74 8.68 -13.65 24.71
CA PHE A 74 7.96 -14.91 24.64
C PHE A 74 8.93 -16.07 24.38
N GLU A 75 9.82 -15.92 23.40
CA GLU A 75 10.80 -16.93 23.00
C GLU A 75 11.82 -17.19 24.08
N GLU A 76 12.36 -16.16 24.72
CA GLU A 76 13.27 -16.30 25.87
C GLU A 76 12.65 -17.19 26.94
N LYS A 77 11.44 -16.85 27.40
CA LYS A 77 10.72 -17.64 28.39
C LYS A 77 10.45 -19.08 27.91
N ALA A 78 10.02 -19.23 26.66
CA ALA A 78 9.71 -20.54 26.09
C ALA A 78 10.94 -21.45 26.02
N LEU A 79 12.07 -20.91 25.58
CA LEU A 79 13.33 -21.65 25.42
C LEU A 79 14.03 -21.91 26.75
N GLU A 80 13.94 -21.00 27.72
CA GLU A 80 14.48 -21.19 29.06
C GLU A 80 13.77 -22.30 29.82
N SER A 81 12.43 -22.29 29.78
CA SER A 81 11.57 -23.25 30.48
C SER A 81 11.45 -24.62 29.81
N SER A 82 11.97 -24.77 28.59
CA SER A 82 11.91 -26.05 27.89
C SER A 82 12.94 -27.05 28.42
N VAL A 83 12.51 -28.31 28.59
CA VAL A 83 13.36 -29.44 29.00
C VAL A 83 14.41 -29.75 27.92
N LEU A 84 13.99 -29.76 26.65
CA LEU A 84 14.83 -30.04 25.50
C LEU A 84 14.97 -28.77 24.67
N LYS A 85 16.21 -28.35 24.44
CA LYS A 85 16.49 -27.07 23.80
C LYS A 85 16.94 -27.26 22.34
N PRO A 86 16.46 -26.43 21.41
CA PRO A 86 16.96 -26.45 20.04
C PRO A 86 18.45 -26.08 20.04
N ALA A 87 19.20 -26.62 19.07
CA ALA A 87 20.61 -26.24 18.91
C ALA A 87 20.77 -24.86 18.29
N VAL A 88 19.80 -24.46 17.46
CA VAL A 88 19.72 -23.17 16.79
C VAL A 88 18.26 -22.75 16.73
N TRP A 89 18.00 -21.48 16.98
CA TRP A 89 16.70 -20.83 16.84
C TRP A 89 16.89 -19.48 16.14
N PHE A 90 16.39 -19.35 14.91
CA PHE A 90 16.38 -18.08 14.17
C PHE A 90 14.95 -17.72 13.83
N ARG A 91 14.52 -16.49 14.09
CA ARG A 91 13.19 -16.00 13.71
C ARG A 91 13.29 -14.85 12.71
N TYR A 92 12.43 -14.88 11.71
CA TYR A 92 12.17 -13.79 10.80
C TYR A 92 10.67 -13.46 10.84
N VAL A 93 10.31 -12.42 11.61
CA VAL A 93 8.91 -12.03 11.86
C VAL A 93 8.14 -13.18 12.53
N ASP A 94 7.31 -13.91 11.78
CA ASP A 94 6.46 -15.02 12.18
C ASP A 94 7.08 -16.40 11.89
N ASP A 95 7.95 -16.50 10.89
CA ASP A 95 8.64 -17.74 10.53
C ASP A 95 9.90 -17.98 11.39
N THR A 96 10.13 -19.23 11.81
CA THR A 96 11.35 -19.64 12.51
C THR A 96 12.10 -20.74 11.76
N PHE A 97 13.42 -20.72 11.81
CA PHE A 97 14.28 -21.82 11.35
C PHE A 97 14.98 -22.43 12.55
N VAL A 98 14.77 -23.72 12.75
CA VAL A 98 15.20 -24.42 13.97
C VAL A 98 15.96 -25.70 13.64
N VAL A 99 17.07 -25.91 14.35
CA VAL A 99 17.81 -27.17 14.33
C VAL A 99 17.53 -27.94 15.62
N TRP A 100 16.69 -28.97 15.49
CA TRP A 100 16.32 -29.86 16.59
C TRP A 100 17.19 -31.12 16.60
N LYS A 101 17.78 -31.47 17.76
CA LYS A 101 18.71 -32.60 17.90
C LYS A 101 18.15 -33.79 18.68
N HIS A 102 16.92 -33.70 19.19
CA HIS A 102 16.37 -34.64 20.18
C HIS A 102 15.39 -35.68 19.59
N GLY A 103 15.50 -35.94 18.29
CA GLY A 103 14.59 -36.86 17.56
C GLY A 103 13.25 -36.23 17.19
N ARG A 104 12.52 -36.89 16.28
CA ARG A 104 11.20 -36.40 15.79
C ARG A 104 10.09 -36.51 16.83
N ASP A 105 10.14 -37.55 17.66
CA ASP A 105 9.07 -37.87 18.61
C ASP A 105 8.91 -36.78 19.68
N SER A 106 10.02 -36.20 20.15
CA SER A 106 10.02 -35.12 21.14
C SER A 106 9.64 -33.75 20.59
N LEU A 107 9.54 -33.62 19.26
CA LEU A 107 9.30 -32.34 18.60
C LEU A 107 7.84 -31.90 18.75
N ASP A 108 6.90 -32.85 18.78
CA ASP A 108 5.49 -32.54 19.03
C ASP A 108 5.30 -32.05 20.47
N ASP A 109 5.99 -32.65 21.45
CA ASP A 109 5.98 -32.16 22.84
C ASP A 109 6.53 -30.74 22.95
N PHE A 110 7.59 -30.44 22.20
CA PHE A 110 8.15 -29.10 22.14
C PHE A 110 7.17 -28.10 21.50
N LEU A 111 6.45 -28.47 20.44
CA LEU A 111 5.38 -27.65 19.86
C LEU A 111 4.25 -27.39 20.88
N HIS A 112 3.83 -28.42 21.63
CA HIS A 112 2.85 -28.26 22.69
C HIS A 112 3.34 -27.32 23.79
N HIS A 113 4.61 -27.40 24.15
CA HIS A 113 5.26 -26.49 25.09
C HIS A 113 5.28 -25.04 24.59
N LEU A 114 5.66 -24.79 23.33
CA LEU A 114 5.56 -23.45 22.74
C LEU A 114 4.13 -22.92 22.82
N ASN A 115 3.16 -23.76 22.44
CA ASN A 115 1.74 -23.40 22.45
C ASN A 115 1.11 -23.26 23.85
N SER A 116 1.79 -23.69 24.92
CA SER A 116 1.32 -23.53 26.30
C SER A 116 1.77 -22.22 26.94
N GLN A 117 2.79 -21.54 26.36
CA GLN A 117 3.39 -20.34 26.95
C GLN A 117 2.44 -19.12 26.96
N SER A 118 1.52 -19.04 26.00
CA SER A 118 0.52 -17.98 25.91
C SER A 118 -0.81 -18.51 25.37
N PRO A 119 -1.95 -18.03 25.89
CA PRO A 119 -3.25 -18.32 25.30
C PRO A 119 -3.41 -17.69 23.90
N SER A 120 -2.74 -16.56 23.64
CA SER A 120 -2.94 -15.74 22.44
C SER A 120 -2.06 -16.16 21.26
N ILE A 121 -0.81 -16.54 21.52
CA ILE A 121 0.14 -16.98 20.49
C ILE A 121 0.05 -18.48 20.30
N LYS A 122 0.02 -18.88 19.03
CA LYS A 122 0.10 -20.28 18.60
C LYS A 122 1.08 -20.44 17.46
N PHE A 123 1.74 -21.59 17.43
CA PHE A 123 2.66 -22.01 16.38
C PHE A 123 2.07 -23.18 15.60
N THR A 124 2.30 -23.16 14.29
CA THR A 124 2.26 -24.34 13.44
C THR A 124 3.69 -24.85 13.22
N MET A 125 3.83 -26.05 12.65
CA MET A 125 5.12 -26.68 12.46
C MET A 125 5.20 -27.34 11.09
N GLU A 126 6.26 -27.03 10.35
CA GLU A 126 6.66 -27.71 9.13
C GLU A 126 7.97 -28.45 9.38
N THR A 127 7.98 -29.75 9.10
CA THR A 127 9.16 -30.60 9.32
C THR A 127 9.89 -30.87 8.01
N GLU A 128 11.21 -31.06 8.12
CA GLU A 128 12.05 -31.44 6.99
C GLU A 128 11.55 -32.74 6.32
N VAL A 129 11.42 -32.70 5.00
CA VAL A 129 11.02 -33.84 4.15
C VAL A 129 12.11 -34.08 3.12
N ASN A 130 12.55 -35.34 2.95
CA ASN A 130 13.62 -35.70 2.01
C ASN A 130 14.91 -34.88 2.18
N ASN A 131 15.27 -34.59 3.43
CA ASN A 131 16.39 -33.72 3.80
C ASN A 131 16.25 -32.25 3.33
N GLN A 132 15.03 -31.78 3.09
CA GLN A 132 14.77 -30.42 2.61
C GLN A 132 13.74 -29.71 3.49
N LEU A 133 13.95 -28.41 3.70
CA LEU A 133 13.02 -27.54 4.40
C LEU A 133 12.93 -26.20 3.66
N ALA A 134 11.71 -25.77 3.36
CA ALA A 134 11.47 -24.43 2.86
C ALA A 134 11.53 -23.43 4.02
N PHE A 135 12.26 -22.33 3.82
CA PHE A 135 12.30 -21.22 4.77
C PHE A 135 12.38 -19.90 3.97
N LEU A 136 11.31 -19.10 4.04
CA LEU A 136 11.12 -17.91 3.21
C LEU A 136 11.32 -18.22 1.70
N ASP A 137 12.25 -17.52 1.05
CA ASP A 137 12.59 -17.66 -0.36
C ASP A 137 13.66 -18.74 -0.62
N VAL A 138 14.07 -19.51 0.40
CA VAL A 138 15.20 -20.44 0.37
C VAL A 138 14.71 -21.88 0.62
N LEU A 139 15.18 -22.81 -0.21
CA LEU A 139 15.03 -24.24 0.03
C LEU A 139 16.35 -24.76 0.58
N VAL A 140 16.37 -25.03 1.88
CA VAL A 140 17.54 -25.53 2.60
C VAL A 140 17.58 -27.04 2.43
N LYS A 141 18.72 -27.57 1.99
CA LYS A 141 18.96 -29.00 1.81
C LYS A 141 20.07 -29.45 2.75
N ARG A 142 19.85 -30.54 3.47
CA ARG A 142 20.86 -31.13 4.34
C ARG A 142 21.61 -32.23 3.60
N ASN A 143 22.92 -32.04 3.45
CA ASN A 143 23.85 -32.98 2.83
C ASN A 143 24.85 -33.45 3.89
N GLY A 144 24.46 -34.47 4.67
CA GLY A 144 25.21 -34.90 5.85
C GLY A 144 25.25 -33.79 6.90
N ASP A 145 26.45 -33.32 7.25
CA ASP A 145 26.67 -32.26 8.23
C ASP A 145 26.68 -30.84 7.63
N LEU A 146 26.57 -30.73 6.29
CA LEU A 146 26.56 -29.45 5.58
C LEU A 146 25.14 -29.07 5.13
N LEU A 147 24.88 -27.77 5.11
CA LEU A 147 23.68 -27.20 4.52
C LEU A 147 23.99 -26.63 3.14
N ASP A 148 23.11 -26.96 2.21
CA ASP A 148 23.07 -26.45 0.87
C ASP A 148 21.75 -25.68 0.67
N HIS A 149 21.68 -24.81 -0.33
CA HIS A 149 20.60 -23.85 -0.47
C HIS A 149 20.32 -23.51 -1.92
N THR A 150 19.03 -23.49 -2.24
CA THR A 150 18.48 -23.16 -3.57
C THR A 150 17.29 -22.22 -3.43
N VAL A 151 16.84 -21.64 -4.54
CA VAL A 151 15.64 -20.80 -4.55
C VAL A 151 14.41 -21.67 -4.32
N TYR A 152 13.64 -21.37 -3.27
CA TYR A 152 12.34 -22.00 -3.06
C TYR A 152 11.26 -21.37 -3.94
N ARG A 153 10.40 -22.22 -4.50
CA ARG A 153 9.17 -21.85 -5.22
C ARG A 153 8.04 -22.68 -4.64
N LYS A 154 6.95 -22.02 -4.21
CA LYS A 154 5.73 -22.70 -3.77
C LYS A 154 5.19 -23.60 -4.90
N PRO A 155 4.49 -24.71 -4.59
CA PRO A 155 3.87 -25.57 -5.62
C PRO A 155 2.91 -24.82 -6.57
N THR A 156 2.35 -23.70 -6.13
CA THR A 156 1.48 -22.83 -6.94
C THR A 156 2.23 -21.85 -7.84
N HIS A 157 3.57 -21.84 -7.81
CA HIS A 157 4.38 -20.93 -8.63
C HIS A 157 4.27 -21.27 -10.12
N THR A 158 3.78 -20.33 -10.92
CA THR A 158 3.45 -20.57 -12.34
C THR A 158 4.53 -20.09 -13.33
N ASP A 159 5.64 -19.51 -12.85
CA ASP A 159 6.66 -18.86 -13.69
C ASP A 159 6.10 -17.76 -14.60
N ARG A 160 4.90 -17.23 -14.30
CA ARG A 160 4.29 -16.12 -15.03
C ARG A 160 4.84 -14.80 -14.50
N TYR A 161 5.78 -14.24 -15.25
CA TYR A 161 6.34 -12.93 -14.98
C TYR A 161 5.70 -11.88 -15.88
N LEU A 162 6.26 -10.66 -15.84
CA LEU A 162 5.81 -9.59 -16.72
C LEU A 162 6.06 -9.99 -18.18
N HIS A 163 5.00 -10.23 -18.94
CA HIS A 163 5.12 -10.64 -20.35
C HIS A 163 5.83 -9.59 -21.21
N LYS A 164 6.61 -10.02 -22.21
CA LYS A 164 7.36 -9.13 -23.12
C LYS A 164 6.48 -8.07 -23.78
N LEU A 165 5.28 -8.44 -24.22
CA LEU A 165 4.36 -7.53 -24.91
C LEU A 165 3.59 -6.58 -23.98
N SER A 166 3.80 -6.67 -22.67
CA SER A 166 3.15 -5.75 -21.72
C SER A 166 3.57 -4.28 -21.97
N ASN A 167 2.66 -3.34 -21.72
CA ASN A 167 2.93 -1.91 -21.89
C ASN A 167 3.77 -1.31 -20.74
N HIS A 168 4.99 -1.82 -20.58
CA HIS A 168 5.97 -1.35 -19.61
C HIS A 168 7.26 -0.93 -20.32
N HIS A 169 7.92 0.09 -19.78
CA HIS A 169 9.19 0.57 -20.31
C HIS A 169 10.25 -0.56 -20.28
N PRO A 170 11.11 -0.71 -21.30
CA PRO A 170 12.09 -1.80 -21.38
C PRO A 170 12.96 -1.98 -20.14
N SER A 171 13.31 -0.88 -19.45
CA SER A 171 14.11 -0.96 -18.20
C SER A 171 13.40 -1.71 -17.07
N GLN A 172 12.07 -1.68 -17.01
CA GLN A 172 11.30 -2.40 -15.99
C GLN A 172 11.29 -3.90 -16.29
N LYS A 173 11.13 -4.27 -17.56
CA LYS A 173 11.20 -5.66 -18.04
C LYS A 173 12.57 -6.26 -17.80
N GLN A 174 13.64 -5.54 -18.15
CA GLN A 174 15.01 -5.95 -17.86
C GLN A 174 15.30 -6.00 -16.36
N GLY A 175 14.73 -5.07 -15.59
CA GLY A 175 14.85 -5.05 -14.14
C GLY A 175 14.33 -6.32 -13.47
N ILE A 176 13.21 -6.88 -13.94
CA ILE A 176 12.65 -8.14 -13.41
C ILE A 176 13.62 -9.31 -13.64
N ILE A 177 14.16 -9.45 -14.86
CA ILE A 177 15.15 -10.49 -15.18
C ILE A 177 16.38 -10.34 -14.29
N GLY A 178 16.92 -9.11 -14.20
CA GLY A 178 18.09 -8.82 -13.37
C GLY A 178 17.86 -9.09 -11.88
N THR A 179 16.69 -8.74 -11.35
CA THR A 179 16.33 -8.99 -9.94
C THR A 179 16.26 -10.48 -9.64
N LEU A 180 15.63 -11.30 -10.48
CA LEU A 180 15.56 -12.75 -10.25
C LEU A 180 16.93 -13.42 -10.42
N ALA A 181 17.74 -12.97 -11.38
CA ALA A 181 19.11 -13.44 -11.52
C ALA A 181 19.99 -13.07 -10.31
N ASN A 182 19.79 -11.89 -9.74
CA ASN A 182 20.47 -11.49 -8.51
C ASN A 182 19.96 -12.29 -7.31
N ARG A 183 18.66 -12.61 -7.26
CA ARG A 183 18.11 -13.54 -6.25
C ARG A 183 18.79 -14.90 -6.33
N ALA A 184 18.90 -15.47 -7.54
CA ALA A 184 19.60 -16.74 -7.77
C ALA A 184 21.05 -16.70 -7.25
N ARG A 185 21.81 -15.66 -7.59
CA ARG A 185 23.20 -15.52 -7.13
C ARG A 185 23.37 -15.27 -5.64
N ARG A 186 22.35 -14.71 -4.98
CA ARG A 186 22.37 -14.43 -3.53
C ARG A 186 21.91 -15.61 -2.69
N ILE A 187 21.01 -16.45 -3.23
CA ILE A 187 20.34 -17.52 -2.50
C ILE A 187 20.89 -18.90 -2.85
N CYS A 188 21.36 -19.15 -4.07
CA CYS A 188 21.87 -20.47 -4.41
C CYS A 188 23.31 -20.63 -3.96
N ALA A 189 23.67 -21.82 -3.47
CA ALA A 189 25.06 -22.25 -3.42
C ALA A 189 25.68 -22.23 -4.83
N ASN A 190 26.99 -22.04 -4.92
CA ASN A 190 27.70 -21.81 -6.19
C ASN A 190 27.40 -22.85 -7.27
N GLU A 191 27.25 -24.10 -6.88
CA GLU A 191 26.93 -25.23 -7.76
C GLU A 191 25.53 -25.15 -8.39
N HIS A 192 24.55 -24.57 -7.69
CA HIS A 192 23.15 -24.49 -8.15
C HIS A 192 22.81 -23.20 -8.89
N ILE A 193 23.72 -22.23 -8.94
CA ILE A 193 23.48 -20.95 -9.61
C ILE A 193 23.15 -21.17 -11.10
N GLN A 194 23.88 -22.05 -11.78
CA GLN A 194 23.67 -22.28 -13.22
C GLN A 194 22.34 -22.99 -13.52
N GLU A 195 21.95 -23.95 -12.67
CA GLU A 195 20.65 -24.61 -12.76
C GLU A 195 19.51 -23.60 -12.62
N GLU A 196 19.58 -22.74 -11.59
CA GLU A 196 18.59 -21.70 -11.34
C GLU A 196 18.55 -20.65 -12.47
N LEU A 197 19.70 -20.23 -13.00
CA LEU A 197 19.74 -19.33 -14.16
C LEU A 197 19.16 -20.00 -15.42
N SER A 198 19.37 -21.31 -15.59
CA SER A 198 18.76 -22.06 -16.69
C SER A 198 17.24 -22.16 -16.54
N HIS A 199 16.73 -22.33 -15.32
CA HIS A 199 15.29 -22.28 -15.04
C HIS A 199 14.72 -20.91 -15.42
N LEU A 200 15.36 -19.83 -14.96
CA LEU A 200 14.94 -18.47 -15.30
C LEU A 200 14.98 -18.22 -16.81
N ASN A 201 15.96 -18.75 -17.55
CA ASN A 201 16.00 -18.64 -19.00
C ASN A 201 14.76 -19.29 -19.63
N LYS A 202 14.41 -20.52 -19.24
CA LYS A 202 13.20 -21.21 -19.72
C LYS A 202 11.93 -20.43 -19.38
N ALA A 203 11.82 -19.94 -18.15
CA ALA A 203 10.67 -19.15 -17.71
C ALA A 203 10.52 -17.87 -18.55
N PHE A 204 11.60 -17.11 -18.77
CA PHE A 204 11.51 -15.88 -19.56
C PHE A 204 11.26 -16.13 -21.06
N LEU A 205 11.79 -17.21 -21.63
CA LEU A 205 11.41 -17.64 -22.99
C LEU A 205 9.91 -17.89 -23.09
N ALA A 206 9.31 -18.58 -22.10
CA ALA A 206 7.86 -18.81 -22.03
C ALA A 206 7.05 -17.52 -21.84
N ASN A 207 7.65 -16.46 -21.27
CA ASN A 207 7.06 -15.11 -21.16
C ASN A 207 7.31 -14.22 -22.40
N GLY A 208 7.78 -14.81 -23.51
CA GLY A 208 7.93 -14.18 -24.82
C GLY A 208 9.25 -13.45 -25.05
N TYR A 209 10.20 -13.51 -24.10
CA TYR A 209 11.53 -12.91 -24.25
C TYR A 209 12.40 -13.75 -25.21
N ASN A 210 13.43 -13.14 -25.79
CA ASN A 210 14.44 -13.87 -26.57
C ASN A 210 15.76 -14.02 -25.80
N ASP A 211 16.58 -14.99 -26.20
CA ASP A 211 17.85 -15.27 -25.53
C ASP A 211 18.79 -14.07 -25.46
N ARG A 212 18.78 -13.19 -26.48
CA ARG A 212 19.64 -11.99 -26.48
C ARG A 212 19.24 -11.03 -25.37
N GLU A 213 17.94 -10.80 -25.18
CA GLU A 213 17.38 -9.95 -24.13
C GLU A 213 17.69 -10.52 -22.75
N ILE A 214 17.51 -11.84 -22.58
CA ILE A 214 17.77 -12.53 -21.32
C ILE A 214 19.27 -12.45 -21.01
N LYS A 215 20.15 -12.87 -21.91
CA LYS A 215 21.61 -12.81 -21.72
C LYS A 215 22.10 -11.40 -21.42
N ALA A 216 21.57 -10.38 -22.11
CA ALA A 216 21.92 -8.99 -21.85
C ALA A 216 21.53 -8.52 -20.43
N ALA A 217 20.39 -8.99 -19.91
CA ALA A 217 19.93 -8.66 -18.57
C ALA A 217 20.63 -9.51 -17.48
N LEU A 218 21.07 -10.72 -17.82
CA LEU A 218 21.82 -11.61 -16.93
C LEU A 218 23.29 -11.22 -16.81
N ALA A 219 23.86 -10.54 -17.81
CA ALA A 219 25.26 -10.12 -17.79
C ALA A 219 25.57 -9.30 -16.52
N PRO A 220 26.70 -9.56 -15.83
CA PRO A 220 27.09 -8.76 -14.68
C PRO A 220 27.20 -7.31 -15.12
N ARG A 221 26.33 -6.45 -14.58
CA ARG A 221 26.51 -5.00 -14.71
C ARG A 221 27.79 -4.67 -13.96
N GLN A 222 28.84 -4.30 -14.68
CA GLN A 222 29.93 -3.55 -14.07
C GLN A 222 29.27 -2.36 -13.38
N ARG A 223 29.33 -2.32 -12.05
CA ARG A 223 29.05 -1.10 -11.29
C ARG A 223 30.07 -0.10 -11.79
N ARG A 224 29.66 0.77 -12.72
CA ARG A 224 30.39 2.03 -12.87
C ARG A 224 30.35 2.67 -11.48
N PRO A 225 31.48 3.12 -10.92
CA PRO A 225 31.47 3.81 -9.65
C PRO A 225 30.44 4.93 -9.73
N ASP A 226 29.39 4.84 -8.90
CA ASP A 226 28.22 5.75 -8.85
C ASP A 226 28.59 7.19 -8.41
N ALA A 227 29.86 7.59 -8.51
CA ALA A 227 30.35 8.85 -7.98
C ALA A 227 29.96 10.08 -8.85
N ASN A 228 29.80 9.93 -10.18
CA ASN A 228 29.60 11.11 -11.07
C ASN A 228 28.23 11.22 -11.76
N GLU A 229 27.35 10.20 -11.73
CA GLU A 229 26.01 10.31 -12.36
C GLU A 229 24.92 10.82 -11.41
N GLN A 230 25.08 10.66 -10.09
CA GLN A 230 24.14 11.22 -9.10
C GLN A 230 24.25 12.74 -8.97
N GLU A 231 25.43 13.34 -9.16
CA GLU A 231 25.68 14.76 -8.88
C GLU A 231 25.03 15.75 -9.87
N ASN A 232 24.63 15.29 -11.06
CA ASN A 232 24.04 16.15 -12.10
C ASN A 232 22.52 16.04 -12.26
N ILE A 233 21.81 15.21 -11.49
CA ILE A 233 20.34 15.09 -11.63
C ILE A 233 19.67 16.18 -10.78
N ILE A 234 19.21 17.24 -11.44
CA ILE A 234 18.55 18.37 -10.78
C ILE A 234 17.10 18.02 -10.40
N ASN A 235 16.39 17.28 -11.26
CA ASN A 235 14.95 17.02 -11.10
C ASN A 235 14.49 15.66 -11.65
N LYS A 236 13.31 15.21 -11.21
CA LYS A 236 12.65 13.97 -11.69
C LYS A 236 11.31 14.27 -12.35
N ALA A 237 11.08 13.72 -13.53
CA ALA A 237 9.80 13.77 -14.24
C ALA A 237 9.14 12.40 -14.27
N PHE A 238 7.86 12.32 -13.95
CA PHE A 238 7.10 11.06 -13.98
C PHE A 238 6.16 11.06 -15.17
N LEU A 239 6.36 10.15 -16.12
CA LEU A 239 5.58 10.08 -17.35
C LEU A 239 4.85 8.72 -17.47
N PRO A 240 3.60 8.68 -17.93
CA PRO A 240 2.99 7.42 -18.34
C PRO A 240 3.77 6.84 -19.52
N TYR A 241 4.02 5.54 -19.54
CA TYR A 241 4.75 4.91 -20.63
C TYR A 241 3.86 4.79 -21.87
N VAL A 242 4.18 5.58 -22.88
CA VAL A 242 3.63 5.49 -24.23
C VAL A 242 4.80 5.28 -25.17
N SER A 243 4.89 4.07 -25.73
CA SER A 243 5.99 3.68 -26.60
C SER A 243 6.23 4.73 -27.69
N GLN A 244 7.50 5.04 -27.92
CA GLN A 244 8.01 6.04 -28.87
C GLN A 244 7.70 7.51 -28.53
N VAL A 245 6.58 7.80 -27.83
CA VAL A 245 6.20 9.16 -27.46
C VAL A 245 6.95 9.61 -26.22
N THR A 246 6.75 8.91 -25.10
CA THR A 246 7.37 9.30 -23.84
C THR A 246 8.86 9.02 -23.83
N ASP A 247 9.33 8.10 -24.67
CA ASP A 247 10.76 7.86 -24.89
C ASP A 247 11.45 9.09 -25.50
N ARG A 248 10.82 9.74 -26.49
CA ARG A 248 11.34 10.98 -27.09
C ARG A 248 11.34 12.12 -26.08
N ILE A 249 10.27 12.27 -25.30
CA ILE A 249 10.19 13.27 -24.23
C ILE A 249 11.31 13.02 -23.21
N GLY A 250 11.50 11.78 -22.77
CA GLY A 250 12.55 11.43 -21.82
C GLY A 250 13.95 11.71 -22.33
N LYS A 251 14.22 11.53 -23.64
CA LYS A 251 15.48 11.93 -24.28
C LYS A 251 15.71 13.44 -24.23
N VAL A 252 14.67 14.24 -24.47
CA VAL A 252 14.77 15.71 -24.35
C VAL A 252 15.03 16.11 -22.91
N LEU A 253 14.25 15.59 -21.96
CA LEU A 253 14.39 15.87 -20.54
C LEU A 253 15.79 15.51 -20.00
N LYS A 254 16.37 14.41 -20.48
CA LYS A 254 17.73 14.01 -20.13
C LYS A 254 18.78 15.07 -20.49
N LYS A 255 18.63 15.79 -21.62
CA LYS A 255 19.53 16.88 -22.02
C LYS A 255 19.48 18.08 -21.05
N HIS A 256 18.40 18.20 -20.29
CA HIS A 256 18.20 19.23 -19.27
C HIS A 256 18.40 18.70 -17.85
N ASN A 257 19.13 17.59 -17.68
CA ASN A 257 19.41 17.01 -16.37
C ASN A 257 18.16 16.59 -15.58
N ILE A 258 17.07 16.24 -16.29
CA ILE A 258 15.81 15.76 -15.70
C ILE A 258 15.70 14.24 -15.92
N LYS A 259 15.73 13.48 -14.81
CA LYS A 259 15.55 12.04 -14.85
C LYS A 259 14.09 11.68 -15.10
N THR A 260 13.82 10.97 -16.19
CA THR A 260 12.47 10.50 -16.52
C THR A 260 12.22 9.14 -15.88
N ILE A 261 11.11 9.04 -15.14
CA ILE A 261 10.62 7.81 -14.52
C ILE A 261 9.30 7.43 -15.20
N TYR A 262 9.31 6.30 -15.91
CA TYR A 262 8.14 5.81 -16.63
C TYR A 262 7.19 5.04 -15.70
N LYS A 263 5.90 5.30 -15.80
CA LYS A 263 4.83 4.62 -15.05
C LYS A 263 3.91 3.87 -16.01
N PRO A 264 3.39 2.69 -15.65
CA PRO A 264 2.34 2.05 -16.46
C PRO A 264 1.12 2.96 -16.60
N THR A 265 0.44 2.90 -17.76
CA THR A 265 -0.73 3.74 -18.07
C THR A 265 -1.97 3.37 -17.26
N ARG A 266 -2.15 2.09 -16.96
CA ARG A 266 -3.21 1.57 -16.09
C ARG A 266 -2.62 0.57 -15.12
N LYS A 267 -3.03 0.65 -13.86
CA LYS A 267 -2.68 -0.34 -12.83
C LYS A 267 -3.86 -1.28 -12.63
N ILE A 268 -3.59 -2.51 -12.19
CA ILE A 268 -4.64 -3.50 -11.87
C ILE A 268 -5.64 -2.93 -10.87
N ARG A 269 -5.19 -2.18 -9.86
CA ARG A 269 -6.06 -1.51 -8.88
C ARG A 269 -7.10 -0.57 -9.53
N ASP A 270 -6.83 -0.04 -10.72
CA ASP A 270 -7.73 0.86 -11.43
C ASP A 270 -8.83 0.05 -12.17
N CYS A 271 -8.64 -1.27 -12.34
CA CYS A 271 -9.59 -2.22 -12.91
C CYS A 271 -10.39 -2.99 -11.85
N LEU A 272 -9.83 -3.13 -10.63
CA LEU A 272 -10.50 -3.81 -9.52
C LEU A 272 -11.49 -2.88 -8.83
N ARG A 273 -12.60 -3.44 -8.36
CA ARG A 273 -13.56 -2.69 -7.52
C ARG A 273 -12.89 -2.36 -6.18
N PRO A 274 -13.07 -1.14 -5.63
CA PRO A 274 -12.64 -0.86 -4.27
C PRO A 274 -13.32 -1.84 -3.31
N ALA A 275 -12.54 -2.61 -2.56
CA ALA A 275 -13.04 -3.52 -1.52
C ALA A 275 -13.42 -2.78 -0.23
N LYS A 276 -13.05 -1.50 -0.11
CA LYS A 276 -13.34 -0.66 1.05
C LYS A 276 -14.69 0.03 0.89
N ASP A 277 -15.35 0.24 2.02
CA ASP A 277 -16.58 1.02 2.10
C ASP A 277 -16.43 2.37 1.41
N LYS A 278 -17.51 2.77 0.72
CA LYS A 278 -17.61 4.11 0.17
C LYS A 278 -17.66 5.09 1.32
N ARG A 279 -16.70 6.01 1.35
CA ARG A 279 -16.75 7.15 2.28
C ARG A 279 -17.85 8.11 1.84
N GLU A 280 -18.43 8.81 2.82
CA GLU A 280 -19.34 9.92 2.57
C GLU A 280 -18.76 10.87 1.50
N PRO A 281 -19.51 11.23 0.44
CA PRO A 281 -18.96 11.95 -0.72
C PRO A 281 -18.19 13.23 -0.36
N LEU A 282 -18.62 13.95 0.69
CA LEU A 282 -18.03 15.22 1.12
C LEU A 282 -17.00 15.08 2.25
N SER A 283 -16.74 13.87 2.74
CA SER A 283 -15.76 13.61 3.82
C SER A 283 -14.30 13.78 3.39
N SER A 284 -14.04 13.78 2.08
CA SER A 284 -12.69 13.84 1.53
C SER A 284 -12.23 15.27 1.28
N ALA A 285 -10.92 15.49 1.38
CA ALA A 285 -10.26 16.72 0.94
C ALA A 285 -9.99 16.71 -0.57
N GLY A 286 -9.90 17.90 -1.17
CA GLY A 286 -9.61 18.04 -2.60
C GLY A 286 -10.29 19.22 -3.27
N ILE A 287 -10.63 19.03 -4.54
CA ILE A 287 -11.27 20.01 -5.41
C ILE A 287 -12.74 19.67 -5.48
N TYR A 288 -13.59 20.67 -5.27
CA TYR A 288 -15.04 20.53 -5.27
C TYR A 288 -15.68 21.63 -6.11
N ARG A 289 -16.93 21.37 -6.53
CA ARG A 289 -17.76 22.36 -7.19
C ARG A 289 -19.07 22.60 -6.43
N ILE A 290 -19.55 23.83 -6.46
CA ILE A 290 -20.87 24.25 -5.96
C ILE A 290 -21.60 24.95 -7.12
N PRO A 291 -22.67 24.36 -7.68
CA PRO A 291 -23.43 24.99 -8.75
C PRO A 291 -24.36 26.09 -8.23
N CYS A 292 -24.77 26.99 -9.13
CA CYS A 292 -25.77 28.01 -8.90
C CYS A 292 -26.87 27.90 -9.98
N SER A 293 -28.11 28.26 -9.63
CA SER A 293 -29.25 28.20 -10.56
C SER A 293 -29.10 29.14 -11.77
N CYS A 294 -28.20 30.14 -11.72
CA CYS A 294 -27.88 31.01 -12.85
C CYS A 294 -26.96 30.37 -13.89
N GLY A 295 -26.62 29.08 -13.75
CA GLY A 295 -25.70 28.37 -14.65
C GLY A 295 -24.22 28.63 -14.38
N SER A 296 -23.91 29.46 -13.38
CA SER A 296 -22.54 29.68 -12.90
C SER A 296 -22.12 28.62 -11.89
N VAL A 297 -20.82 28.40 -11.72
CA VAL A 297 -20.28 27.37 -10.81
C VAL A 297 -19.13 27.92 -9.97
N TYR A 298 -19.09 27.55 -8.69
CA TYR A 298 -17.90 27.76 -7.87
C TYR A 298 -17.03 26.52 -7.95
N ILE A 299 -15.74 26.70 -8.24
CA ILE A 299 -14.74 25.65 -8.11
C ILE A 299 -13.73 26.12 -7.09
N GLY A 300 -13.62 25.35 -6.01
CA GLY A 300 -12.74 25.66 -4.90
C GLY A 300 -11.94 24.45 -4.46
N THR A 301 -10.98 24.70 -3.57
CA THR A 301 -10.19 23.65 -2.97
C THR A 301 -10.11 23.70 -1.44
N THR A 302 -9.84 22.56 -0.81
CA THR A 302 -9.72 22.44 0.65
C THR A 302 -8.72 21.36 1.06
N LYS A 303 -7.98 21.61 2.15
CA LYS A 303 -7.16 20.61 2.87
C LYS A 303 -8.00 19.72 3.79
N ARG A 304 -9.17 20.21 4.23
CA ARG A 304 -10.12 19.51 5.10
C ARG A 304 -11.19 18.83 4.27
N SER A 305 -12.13 18.16 4.93
CA SER A 305 -13.31 17.64 4.23
C SER A 305 -14.04 18.76 3.49
N VAL A 306 -14.56 18.43 2.30
CA VAL A 306 -15.41 19.35 1.53
C VAL A 306 -16.67 19.71 2.31
N GLY A 307 -17.19 18.79 3.13
CA GLY A 307 -18.34 19.04 4.00
C GLY A 307 -18.09 20.17 5.00
N THR A 308 -16.94 20.14 5.71
CA THR A 308 -16.58 21.24 6.63
C THR A 308 -16.45 22.56 5.88
N ARG A 309 -15.84 22.55 4.69
CA ARG A 309 -15.70 23.76 3.87
C ARG A 309 -17.06 24.28 3.36
N LEU A 310 -17.98 23.39 3.04
CA LEU A 310 -19.34 23.74 2.63
C LEU A 310 -20.10 24.46 3.75
N THR A 311 -19.99 23.97 5.00
CA THR A 311 -20.58 24.63 6.17
C THR A 311 -20.03 26.04 6.37
N GLU A 312 -18.75 26.26 6.11
CA GLU A 312 -18.15 27.60 6.14
C GLU A 312 -18.73 28.51 5.07
N HIS A 313 -18.88 28.04 3.83
CA HIS A 313 -19.54 28.83 2.79
C HIS A 313 -20.98 29.16 3.15
N LYS A 314 -21.77 28.21 3.66
CA LYS A 314 -23.14 28.44 4.15
C LYS A 314 -23.17 29.52 5.24
N ARG A 315 -22.25 29.43 6.23
CA ARG A 315 -22.10 30.43 7.29
C ARG A 315 -21.77 31.81 6.72
N ASN A 316 -20.82 31.90 5.80
CA ASN A 316 -20.39 33.18 5.22
C ASN A 316 -21.51 33.83 4.40
N CYS A 317 -22.30 33.05 3.65
CA CYS A 317 -23.47 33.57 2.94
C CYS A 317 -24.52 34.12 3.91
N ARG A 318 -24.82 33.37 4.99
CA ARG A 318 -25.77 33.81 6.02
C ARG A 318 -25.34 35.10 6.73
N LEU A 319 -24.04 35.27 6.96
CA LEU A 319 -23.48 36.44 7.63
C LEU A 319 -23.12 37.59 6.68
N GLY A 320 -23.37 37.45 5.37
CA GLY A 320 -23.00 38.45 4.37
C GLY A 320 -21.50 38.72 4.25
N GLN A 321 -20.65 37.77 4.64
CA GLN A 321 -19.20 37.90 4.66
C GLN A 321 -18.61 37.67 3.26
N THR A 322 -18.84 38.62 2.36
CA THR A 322 -18.36 38.56 0.98
C THR A 322 -16.85 38.47 0.95
N GLU A 323 -16.13 39.23 1.79
CA GLU A 323 -14.68 39.29 1.87
C GLU A 323 -14.03 37.91 2.12
N LYS A 324 -14.72 36.97 2.77
CA LYS A 324 -14.22 35.63 3.10
C LYS A 324 -14.62 34.54 2.10
N SER A 325 -15.54 34.82 1.19
CA SER A 325 -16.15 33.79 0.35
C SER A 325 -16.67 34.35 -0.96
N ALA A 326 -16.05 33.96 -2.06
CA ALA A 326 -16.57 34.22 -3.40
C ALA A 326 -17.99 33.65 -3.59
N VAL A 327 -18.35 32.58 -2.86
CA VAL A 327 -19.72 32.05 -2.83
C VAL A 327 -20.69 33.00 -2.15
N ALA A 328 -20.25 33.70 -1.09
CA ALA A 328 -21.09 34.67 -0.39
C ALA A 328 -21.24 35.95 -1.23
N GLU A 329 -20.16 36.41 -1.86
CA GLU A 329 -20.22 37.52 -2.82
C GLU A 329 -21.15 37.21 -3.98
N HIS A 330 -21.03 36.03 -4.60
CA HIS A 330 -21.92 35.65 -5.70
C HIS A 330 -23.37 35.56 -5.21
N ALA A 331 -23.63 34.95 -4.06
CA ALA A 331 -24.97 34.83 -3.49
C ALA A 331 -25.64 36.17 -3.17
N LEU A 332 -24.86 37.23 -2.91
CA LEU A 332 -25.34 38.57 -2.62
C LEU A 332 -25.39 39.49 -3.86
N ARG A 333 -24.97 39.01 -5.02
CA ARG A 333 -24.97 39.79 -6.27
C ARG A 333 -26.39 39.89 -6.82
N ASP A 334 -26.75 41.04 -7.40
CA ASP A 334 -28.09 41.31 -7.92
C ASP A 334 -28.51 40.29 -9.00
N GLY A 335 -29.43 39.41 -8.63
CA GLY A 335 -30.04 38.40 -9.49
C GLY A 335 -30.83 37.39 -8.66
N ASP A 336 -32.05 37.05 -9.09
CA ASP A 336 -32.82 35.97 -8.46
C ASP A 336 -32.20 34.62 -8.81
N HIS A 337 -31.16 34.23 -8.07
CA HIS A 337 -30.50 32.96 -8.23
C HIS A 337 -30.10 32.36 -6.88
N LYS A 338 -30.08 31.02 -6.80
CA LYS A 338 -29.81 30.28 -5.57
C LYS A 338 -28.57 29.42 -5.72
N ILE A 339 -27.69 29.50 -4.72
CA ILE A 339 -26.56 28.59 -4.59
C ILE A 339 -27.09 27.20 -4.24
N GLN A 340 -26.78 26.21 -5.07
CA GLN A 340 -27.25 24.84 -4.92
C GLN A 340 -26.25 24.03 -4.08
N PHE A 341 -26.18 24.34 -2.79
CA PHE A 341 -25.23 23.67 -1.88
C PHE A 341 -25.41 22.14 -1.81
N GLU A 342 -26.64 21.65 -1.98
CA GLU A 342 -26.95 20.21 -1.93
C GLU A 342 -26.44 19.44 -3.16
N ASP A 343 -26.17 20.15 -4.25
CA ASP A 343 -25.58 19.61 -5.49
C ASP A 343 -24.05 19.72 -5.53
N THR A 344 -23.44 19.96 -4.36
CA THR A 344 -21.98 20.02 -4.23
C THR A 344 -21.35 18.67 -4.57
N GLN A 345 -20.32 18.68 -5.41
CA GLN A 345 -19.63 17.46 -5.82
C GLN A 345 -18.12 17.61 -5.66
N VAL A 346 -17.48 16.54 -5.16
CA VAL A 346 -16.02 16.41 -5.18
C VAL A 346 -15.59 16.03 -6.59
N ILE A 347 -14.82 16.90 -7.23
CA ILE A 347 -14.31 16.70 -8.59
C ILE A 347 -13.08 15.78 -8.57
N ALA A 348 -12.18 16.00 -7.61
CA ALA A 348 -10.96 15.21 -7.48
C ALA A 348 -10.47 15.21 -6.03
N THR A 349 -10.04 14.04 -5.55
CA THR A 349 -9.43 13.89 -4.22
C THR A 349 -7.92 14.04 -4.33
N THR A 350 -7.35 14.96 -3.56
CA THR A 350 -5.89 15.14 -3.46
C THR A 350 -5.55 15.91 -2.18
N SER A 351 -4.56 15.42 -1.42
CA SER A 351 -4.09 16.05 -0.19
C SER A 351 -2.90 17.00 -0.43
N GLY A 352 -2.11 16.75 -1.48
CA GLY A 352 -0.90 17.50 -1.79
C GLY A 352 -1.20 18.95 -2.19
N TYR A 353 -0.48 19.91 -1.61
CA TYR A 353 -0.71 21.35 -1.83
C TYR A 353 -0.60 21.75 -3.31
N HIS A 354 0.55 21.49 -3.94
CA HIS A 354 0.79 21.86 -5.34
C HIS A 354 -0.13 21.14 -6.34
N PRO A 355 -0.27 19.79 -6.28
CA PRO A 355 -1.19 19.08 -7.17
C PRO A 355 -2.63 19.58 -7.07
N ARG A 356 -3.04 20.02 -5.87
CA ARG A 356 -4.38 20.54 -5.63
C ARG A 356 -4.61 21.89 -6.29
N LEU A 357 -3.68 22.83 -6.13
CA LEU A 357 -3.75 24.14 -6.80
C LEU A 357 -3.72 24.02 -8.32
N VAL A 358 -2.83 23.17 -8.86
CA VAL A 358 -2.77 22.90 -10.30
C VAL A 358 -4.10 22.32 -10.79
N ARG A 359 -4.67 21.36 -10.05
CA ARG A 359 -5.95 20.74 -10.44
C ARG A 359 -7.12 21.72 -10.35
N GLU A 360 -7.17 22.57 -9.33
CA GLU A 360 -8.16 23.64 -9.21
C GLU A 360 -8.08 24.60 -10.40
N ALA A 361 -6.88 25.06 -10.76
CA ALA A 361 -6.67 25.93 -11.91
C ALA A 361 -7.11 25.29 -13.24
N VAL A 362 -6.85 23.99 -13.43
CA VAL A 362 -7.34 23.22 -14.59
C VAL A 362 -8.88 23.20 -14.60
N GLU A 363 -9.51 22.91 -13.47
CA GLU A 363 -10.98 22.83 -13.39
C GLU A 363 -11.63 24.20 -13.58
N ILE A 364 -11.09 25.27 -13.01
CA ILE A 364 -11.54 26.65 -13.26
C ILE A 364 -11.47 26.97 -14.75
N HIS A 365 -10.38 26.62 -15.44
CA HIS A 365 -10.24 26.87 -16.87
C HIS A 365 -11.25 26.07 -17.71
N LYS A 366 -11.66 24.88 -17.26
CA LYS A 366 -12.67 24.06 -17.94
C LYS A 366 -14.11 24.58 -17.77
N HIS A 367 -14.34 25.49 -16.81
CA HIS A 367 -15.67 26.01 -16.51
C HIS A 367 -15.67 27.54 -16.71
N PRO A 368 -16.04 28.03 -17.91
CA PRO A 368 -15.95 29.46 -18.24
C PRO A 368 -16.84 30.34 -17.34
N ASN A 369 -17.97 29.82 -16.87
CA ASN A 369 -18.90 30.52 -15.97
C ASN A 369 -18.50 30.34 -14.49
N ASN A 370 -17.21 30.24 -14.18
CA ASN A 370 -16.75 30.07 -12.81
C ASN A 370 -16.63 31.41 -12.07
N PHE A 371 -17.21 31.51 -10.88
CA PHE A 371 -17.21 32.73 -10.06
C PHE A 371 -16.22 32.73 -8.89
N ASN A 372 -15.21 31.86 -8.89
CA ASN A 372 -14.14 31.92 -7.89
C ASN A 372 -13.28 33.19 -8.06
N ARG A 373 -12.96 33.85 -6.94
CA ARG A 373 -11.96 34.92 -6.87
C ARG A 373 -10.59 34.31 -7.13
N LYS A 374 -9.99 34.66 -8.26
CA LYS A 374 -8.67 34.17 -8.70
C LYS A 374 -7.50 34.62 -7.80
N GLU A 375 -7.75 35.01 -6.55
CA GLU A 375 -6.80 35.59 -5.61
C GLU A 375 -5.74 34.58 -5.12
N GLU A 376 -6.08 33.28 -5.05
CA GLU A 376 -5.16 32.20 -4.63
C GLU A 376 -4.79 31.22 -5.78
N THR A 377 -5.09 31.55 -7.04
CA THR A 377 -4.92 30.60 -8.14
C THR A 377 -3.47 30.48 -8.61
N PHE A 378 -2.97 29.24 -8.64
CA PHE A 378 -1.84 28.88 -9.47
C PHE A 378 -2.14 29.25 -10.94
N TYR A 379 -1.32 30.12 -11.54
CA TYR A 379 -1.52 30.51 -12.92
C TYR A 379 -1.10 29.38 -13.86
N LEU A 380 -2.09 28.87 -14.61
CA LEU A 380 -1.83 27.80 -15.56
C LEU A 380 -1.13 28.36 -16.79
N ASN A 381 0.08 27.88 -17.08
CA ASN A 381 0.83 28.35 -18.25
C ASN A 381 0.02 28.16 -19.53
N ARG A 382 -0.02 29.21 -20.37
CA ARG A 382 -0.86 29.24 -21.58
C ARG A 382 -0.60 28.11 -22.56
N ILE A 383 0.59 27.53 -22.53
CA ILE A 383 0.97 26.37 -23.35
C ILE A 383 0.02 25.17 -23.15
N TRP A 384 -0.61 25.06 -21.98
CA TRP A 384 -1.52 23.97 -21.65
C TRP A 384 -2.97 24.21 -22.05
N HIS A 385 -3.39 25.45 -22.35
CA HIS A 385 -4.79 25.74 -22.66
C HIS A 385 -5.33 24.89 -23.82
N PRO A 386 -4.66 24.77 -24.99
CA PRO A 386 -5.20 23.98 -26.09
C PRO A 386 -5.42 22.51 -25.73
N ALA A 387 -4.54 21.94 -24.89
CA ALA A 387 -4.67 20.56 -24.43
C ALA A 387 -5.84 20.40 -23.45
N ILE A 388 -6.03 21.36 -22.53
CA ILE A 388 -7.09 21.30 -21.52
C ILE A 388 -8.46 21.56 -22.13
N SER A 389 -8.59 22.52 -23.05
CA SER A 389 -9.86 22.81 -23.73
C SER A 389 -10.37 21.61 -24.54
N ARG A 390 -9.48 20.72 -24.99
CA ARG A 390 -9.85 19.46 -25.67
C ARG A 390 -10.32 18.36 -24.70
N THR A 391 -10.13 18.51 -23.39
CA THR A 391 -10.60 17.52 -22.40
C THR A 391 -12.05 17.75 -22.04
N LYS A 392 -12.90 16.72 -22.22
CA LYS A 392 -14.31 16.80 -21.84
C LYS A 392 -14.47 17.03 -20.34
N VAL A 393 -15.44 17.83 -19.94
CA VAL A 393 -15.95 17.85 -18.56
C VAL A 393 -16.77 16.56 -18.38
N ALA A 394 -16.54 15.84 -17.28
CA ALA A 394 -17.32 14.63 -17.01
C ALA A 394 -18.80 15.02 -16.84
N ALA A 395 -19.70 14.33 -17.55
CA ALA A 395 -21.13 14.59 -17.46
C ALA A 395 -21.63 14.43 -16.01
N GLN A 396 -22.58 15.27 -15.62
CA GLN A 396 -23.22 15.22 -14.30
C GLN A 396 -23.80 13.82 -14.09
N ARG A 397 -23.37 13.12 -13.03
CA ARG A 397 -24.14 11.98 -12.53
C ARG A 397 -25.34 12.59 -11.78
N SER A 398 -26.50 12.63 -12.43
CA SER A 398 -27.76 12.85 -11.74
C SER A 398 -27.87 11.78 -10.65
N ARG A 399 -28.11 12.19 -9.40
CA ARG A 399 -28.49 11.22 -8.35
C ARG A 399 -29.79 10.58 -8.81
N PRO A 400 -29.90 9.24 -8.85
CA PRO A 400 -31.21 8.60 -8.83
C PRO A 400 -31.93 9.08 -7.57
N VAL A 401 -33.18 9.53 -7.72
CA VAL A 401 -34.06 9.78 -6.58
C VAL A 401 -34.16 8.45 -5.81
N PRO A 402 -33.77 8.38 -4.53
CA PRO A 402 -33.96 7.17 -3.75
C PRO A 402 -35.47 6.91 -3.64
N GLU A 403 -35.91 5.77 -4.14
CA GLU A 403 -37.23 5.23 -3.84
C GLU A 403 -37.27 4.93 -2.33
N GLU A 404 -38.16 5.58 -1.60
CA GLU A 404 -38.32 5.35 -0.16
C GLU A 404 -38.75 3.90 0.09
N LEU A 405 -37.85 3.08 0.62
CA LEU A 405 -38.21 1.77 1.14
C LEU A 405 -38.91 1.94 2.50
N PRO A 406 -39.99 1.17 2.78
CA PRO A 406 -40.74 1.31 4.02
C PRO A 406 -39.90 0.91 5.25
N PRO A 407 -40.22 1.45 6.45
CA PRO A 407 -39.44 1.19 7.65
C PRO A 407 -39.69 -0.24 8.17
N GLU A 408 -38.70 -1.12 8.05
CA GLU A 408 -38.67 -2.36 8.83
C GLU A 408 -38.08 -2.12 10.24
N GLN A 409 -38.78 -2.69 11.21
CA GLN A 409 -38.60 -2.51 12.65
C GLN A 409 -37.26 -3.10 13.14
N ALA A 410 -36.67 -2.40 14.11
CA ALA A 410 -35.39 -2.76 14.73
C ALA A 410 -35.43 -4.10 15.48
N THR A 411 -34.29 -4.83 15.47
CA THR A 411 -33.92 -5.73 16.56
C THR A 411 -32.40 -5.69 16.76
N PRO A 412 -31.89 -5.47 17.99
CA PRO A 412 -30.45 -5.37 18.22
C PRO A 412 -29.83 -6.76 18.37
N LEU A 413 -29.20 -7.27 17.30
CA LEU A 413 -28.38 -8.47 17.38
C LEU A 413 -26.94 -8.09 17.77
N ARG A 414 -26.60 -8.27 19.05
CA ARG A 414 -25.20 -8.48 19.47
C ARG A 414 -24.68 -9.73 18.76
N ARG A 415 -24.00 -9.57 17.63
CA ARG A 415 -23.24 -10.64 16.98
C ARG A 415 -21.76 -10.42 17.22
N ARG A 416 -21.18 -11.22 18.11
CA ARG A 416 -19.74 -11.49 18.13
C ARG A 416 -19.38 -12.00 16.73
N ILE A 417 -18.53 -11.26 16.02
CA ILE A 417 -17.95 -11.74 14.78
C ILE A 417 -16.83 -12.71 15.18
N ASN A 418 -17.09 -14.01 15.02
CA ASN A 418 -16.02 -14.99 14.95
C ASN A 418 -15.08 -14.59 13.81
N THR A 419 -13.82 -14.45 14.13
CA THR A 419 -12.69 -14.24 13.23
C THR A 419 -12.57 -15.39 12.23
N ARG A 420 -13.34 -15.35 11.14
CA ARG A 420 -13.15 -16.21 9.95
C ARG A 420 -12.49 -15.46 8.79
N TYR A 421 -11.51 -14.60 9.11
CA TYR A 421 -10.61 -14.00 8.12
C TYR A 421 -9.15 -14.44 8.30
N ALA A 422 -8.89 -15.49 9.09
CA ALA A 422 -7.55 -16.07 9.25
C ALA A 422 -7.26 -17.22 8.27
N ASP A 423 -8.26 -17.82 7.62
CA ASP A 423 -8.06 -19.06 6.82
C ASP A 423 -8.04 -18.83 5.28
N ALA A 424 -7.97 -17.59 4.80
CA ALA A 424 -7.94 -17.30 3.35
C ALA A 424 -6.53 -17.11 2.76
N GLU A 425 -5.47 -17.14 3.57
CA GLU A 425 -4.08 -17.02 3.08
C GLU A 425 -3.27 -18.33 3.17
N ALA A 426 -3.94 -19.47 3.41
CA ALA A 426 -3.40 -20.80 3.11
C ALA A 426 -3.70 -21.27 1.67
N SER A 427 -4.30 -20.42 0.82
CA SER A 427 -4.63 -20.76 -0.58
C SER A 427 -4.74 -19.54 -1.50
N VAL A 428 -3.67 -18.74 -1.65
CA VAL A 428 -3.35 -18.00 -2.90
C VAL A 428 -1.83 -17.90 -3.07
#